data_AF-A0A6I5CIA5-F1
#
_entry.id   AF-A0A6I5CIA5-F1
#
_cell.length_a   1.000
_cell.length_b   1.000
_cell.length_c   1.000
_cell.angle_alpha   90.00
_cell.angle_beta   90.00
_cell.angle_gamma   90.00
#
_symmetry.space_group_name_H-M   'P 1'
#
loop_
_entity.id
_entity.type
_entity.pdbx_description
1 polymer ?
#
loop_
_entity_poly.entity_id
_entity_poly.type
_entity_poly.pdbx_seq_one_letter_code
_entity_poly.pdbx_strand_id
1 'polypeptide(L)' 'LGGIAGGGAGRGGASGAPGAPIRAEGDQFMNDLRELQENRAHAEGAQGDVTVRWAYEIAGPAVAGAVVLAILFAVG' A
#
# COMPACT_ATOMS: atom_id res chain seq x y z
N LEU A 1 7.32 -3.65 41.00
CA LEU A 1 7.37 -2.27 40.47
C LEU A 1 8.10 -2.36 39.14
N GLY A 2 7.51 -2.37 37.96
CA GLY A 2 6.30 -1.74 37.45
C GLY A 2 6.68 -1.34 36.01
N GLY A 3 6.17 -2.08 35.02
CA GLY A 3 6.38 -1.76 33.61
C GLY A 3 5.46 -0.65 33.15
N ILE A 4 5.88 0.05 32.09
CA ILE A 4 5.01 0.70 31.10
C ILE A 4 5.75 0.76 29.76
N ALA A 5 5.53 -0.25 28.92
CA ALA A 5 5.74 -0.13 27.49
C ALA A 5 4.58 0.72 26.95
N GLY A 6 4.85 2.02 26.76
CA GLY A 6 3.92 2.94 26.12
C GLY A 6 4.09 2.88 24.61
N GLY A 7 3.10 2.33 23.92
CA GLY A 7 3.06 2.30 22.46
C GLY A 7 1.70 1.77 22.01
N GLY A 8 0.64 2.51 22.36
CA GLY A 8 -0.72 2.16 21.99
C GLY A 8 -0.94 2.20 20.48
N ALA A 9 -1.18 1.04 19.88
CA ALA A 9 -1.81 0.89 18.58
C ALA A 9 -2.85 -0.23 18.70
N GLY A 10 -3.97 0.08 19.33
CA GLY A 10 -5.14 -0.80 19.36
C GLY A 10 -6.25 -0.22 18.48
N ARG A 11 -6.43 -0.75 17.27
CA ARG A 11 -7.73 -0.73 16.56
C ARG A 11 -7.81 -1.85 15.50
N GLY A 12 -8.36 -2.99 15.94
CA GLY A 12 -9.13 -4.05 15.24
C GLY A 12 -8.82 -4.41 13.76
N GLY A 13 -8.68 -5.67 13.38
CA GLY A 13 -8.92 -6.91 14.11
C GLY A 13 -8.50 -8.11 13.27
N ALA A 14 -7.75 -9.03 13.87
CA ALA A 14 -7.50 -10.34 13.31
C ALA A 14 -8.24 -11.37 14.18
N SER A 15 -9.52 -11.59 13.89
CA SER A 15 -10.16 -12.84 14.30
C SER A 15 -9.73 -13.93 13.34
N GLY A 16 -8.44 -14.27 13.35
CA GLY A 16 -7.97 -15.50 12.72
C GLY A 16 -8.64 -16.67 13.43
N ALA A 17 -9.35 -17.53 12.67
CA ALA A 17 -9.97 -18.71 13.24
C ALA A 17 -8.91 -19.52 14.01
N PRO A 18 -9.22 -20.06 15.22
CA PRO A 18 -8.29 -20.90 15.95
C PRO A 18 -7.81 -22.06 15.07
N GLY A 19 -6.53 -22.07 14.69
CA GLY A 19 -5.93 -23.08 13.81
C GLY A 19 -5.65 -22.65 12.36
N ALA A 20 -5.92 -21.41 11.97
CA ALA A 20 -5.50 -20.90 10.66
C ALA A 20 -3.96 -20.83 10.56
N PRO A 21 -3.36 -21.21 9.41
CA PRO A 21 -1.92 -21.05 9.19
C PRO A 21 -1.51 -19.59 9.41
N ILE A 22 -0.39 -19.38 10.12
CA ILE A 22 0.18 -18.04 10.28
C ILE A 22 0.62 -17.56 8.89
N ARG A 23 -0.14 -16.63 8.34
CA ARG A 23 0.10 -15.99 7.05
C ARG A 23 1.02 -14.77 7.27
N ALA A 24 1.86 -14.45 6.30
CA ALA A 24 2.68 -13.24 6.35
C ALA A 24 1.79 -12.01 6.51
N GLU A 25 2.24 -11.02 7.29
CA GLU A 25 1.46 -9.82 7.61
C GLU A 25 0.99 -9.09 6.34
N GLY A 26 1.86 -9.01 5.31
CA GLY A 26 1.51 -8.45 4.00
C GLY A 26 0.34 -9.17 3.32
N ASP A 27 0.33 -10.50 3.34
CA ASP A 27 -0.73 -11.29 2.72
C ASP A 27 -2.05 -11.22 3.53
N GLN A 28 -1.98 -10.95 4.83
CA GLN A 28 -3.15 -10.66 5.65
C GLN A 28 -3.75 -9.31 5.26
N PHE A 29 -2.94 -8.26 5.17
CA PHE A 29 -3.41 -6.95 4.72
C PHE A 29 -4.06 -7.00 3.34
N MET A 30 -3.47 -7.74 2.40
CA MET A 30 -4.05 -7.90 1.05
C MET A 30 -5.42 -8.60 1.09
N ASN A 31 -5.62 -9.53 2.03
CA ASN A 31 -6.91 -10.18 2.23
C ASN A 31 -7.96 -9.21 2.79
N ASP A 32 -7.58 -8.41 3.78
CA ASP A 32 -8.46 -7.42 4.41
C ASP A 32 -8.86 -6.31 3.41
N LEU A 33 -7.91 -5.86 2.58
CA LEU A 33 -8.17 -4.91 1.50
C LEU A 33 -9.14 -5.46 0.46
N ARG A 34 -9.03 -6.76 0.13
CA ARG A 34 -9.95 -7.43 -0.79
C ARG A 34 -11.36 -7.51 -0.21
N GLU A 35 -11.51 -7.90 1.05
CA GLU A 35 -12.81 -7.92 1.73
C GLU A 35 -13.45 -6.53 1.76
N LEU A 36 -12.67 -5.50 2.08
CA LEU A 36 -13.14 -4.11 2.06
C LEU A 36 -13.57 -3.66 0.65
N GLN A 37 -12.84 -4.07 -0.39
CA GLN A 37 -13.18 -3.79 -1.78
C GLN A 37 -14.50 -4.45 -2.18
N GLU A 38 -14.68 -5.74 -1.88
CA GLU A 38 -15.89 -6.51 -2.21
C GLU A 38 -17.11 -5.91 -1.51
N ASN A 39 -16.99 -5.57 -0.22
CA ASN A 39 -18.06 -4.96 0.57
C ASN A 39 -18.48 -3.57 0.07
N ARG A 40 -17.58 -2.83 -0.57
CA ARG A 40 -17.85 -1.49 -1.12
C ARG A 40 -17.96 -1.45 -2.64
N ALA A 41 -17.97 -2.61 -3.30
CA ALA A 41 -17.93 -2.68 -4.76
C ALA A 41 -19.06 -1.88 -5.42
N HIS A 42 -20.25 -1.83 -4.81
CA HIS A 42 -21.41 -1.12 -5.37
C HIS A 42 -21.53 0.35 -4.95
N ALA A 43 -20.61 0.88 -4.13
CA ALA A 43 -20.65 2.28 -3.74
C ALA A 43 -20.28 3.18 -4.93
N GLU A 44 -21.02 4.27 -5.16
CA GLU A 44 -20.75 5.22 -6.26
C GLU A 44 -19.31 5.75 -6.23
N GLY A 45 -18.75 6.02 -5.05
CA GLY A 45 -17.36 6.47 -4.88
C GLY A 45 -16.29 5.41 -5.19
N ALA A 46 -16.67 4.13 -5.30
CA ALA A 46 -15.78 3.03 -5.68
C ALA A 46 -15.76 2.78 -7.20
N GLN A 47 -16.65 3.43 -7.96
CA GLN A 47 -16.80 3.31 -9.41
C GLN A 47 -16.03 4.40 -10.19
N GLY A 48 -15.20 5.19 -9.49
CA GLY A 48 -14.42 6.29 -10.05
C GLY A 48 -13.09 5.85 -10.70
N ASP A 49 -12.53 6.75 -11.51
CA ASP A 49 -11.25 6.53 -12.18
C ASP A 49 -10.09 6.46 -11.16
N VAL A 50 -9.13 5.57 -11.37
CA VAL A 50 -8.04 5.33 -10.41
C VAL A 50 -7.03 6.49 -10.51
N THR A 51 -7.10 7.43 -9.56
CA THR A 51 -6.16 8.56 -9.52
C THR A 51 -4.87 8.16 -8.81
N VAL A 52 -3.79 7.92 -9.57
CA VAL A 52 -2.47 7.60 -9.00
C VAL A 52 -1.70 8.89 -8.69
N ARG A 53 -2.11 9.60 -7.63
CA ARG A 53 -1.49 10.88 -7.25
C ARG A 53 -0.06 10.71 -6.72
N TRP A 54 0.27 9.55 -6.15
CA TRP A 54 1.57 9.25 -5.53
C TRP A 54 2.69 8.96 -6.56
N ALA A 55 2.35 8.50 -7.77
CA ALA A 55 3.36 8.08 -8.75
C ALA A 55 4.14 9.26 -9.34
N TYR A 56 3.60 10.47 -9.33
CA TYR A 56 4.29 11.65 -9.87
C TYR A 56 5.55 12.01 -9.09
N GLU A 57 5.57 11.77 -7.78
CA GLU A 57 6.76 12.03 -6.94
C GLU A 57 7.94 11.11 -7.30
N ILE A 58 7.66 9.88 -7.74
CA ILE A 58 8.68 8.89 -8.13
C ILE A 58 9.01 9.01 -9.63
N ALA A 59 8.00 9.28 -10.46
CA ALA A 59 8.16 9.43 -11.90
C ALA A 59 9.02 10.65 -12.25
N GLY A 60 8.93 11.74 -11.50
CA GLY A 60 9.74 12.95 -11.71
C GLY A 60 11.25 12.67 -11.72
N PRO A 61 11.82 12.11 -10.64
CA PRO A 61 13.22 11.71 -10.59
C PRO A 61 13.62 10.70 -11.67
N ALA A 62 12.76 9.72 -11.96
CA ALA A 62 13.03 8.71 -12.99
C ALA A 62 13.13 9.34 -14.40
N VAL A 63 12.19 10.24 -14.73
CA VAL A 63 12.20 10.97 -16.02
C VAL A 63 13.40 11.89 -16.10
N ALA A 64 13.74 12.62 -15.03
CA ALA A 64 14.93 13.46 -15.00
C ALA A 64 16.21 12.67 -15.28
N GLY A 65 16.38 11.50 -14.63
CA GLY A 65 17.49 10.60 -14.90
C GLY A 65 17.51 10.08 -16.34
N ALA A 66 16.36 9.69 -16.89
CA ALA A 66 16.25 9.25 -18.27
C ALA A 66 16.64 10.34 -19.28
N VAL A 67 16.27 11.59 -19.02
CA VAL A 67 16.67 12.74 -19.87
C VAL A 67 18.18 12.94 -19.84
N VAL A 68 18.81 12.90 -18.66
CA VAL A 68 20.28 13.01 -18.55
C VAL A 68 20.97 11.88 -19.31
N LEU A 69 20.49 10.64 -19.15
CA LEU A 69 21.02 9.48 -19.90
C LEU A 69 20.88 9.65 -21.42
N ALA A 70 19.74 10.16 -21.89
CA ALA A 70 19.54 10.42 -23.32
C ALA A 70 20.52 11.47 -23.87
N ILE A 71 20.80 12.53 -23.11
CA ILE A 71 21.78 13.55 -23.49
C ILE A 71 23.18 12.94 -23.60
N LEU A 72 23.59 12.16 -22.60
CA LEU A 72 24.88 11.47 -22.60
C LEU A 72 25.02 10.56 -23.82
N PHE A 73 23.96 9.84 -24.17
CA PHE A 73 23.95 8.94 -25.33
C PHE A 73 24.03 9.66 -26.68
N ALA A 74 23.50 10.89 -26.77
CA ALA A 74 23.53 11.68 -27.99
C ALA A 74 24.86 12.40 -28.24
N VAL A 75 25.62 12.68 -27.17
CA VAL A 75 26.88 13.46 -27.23
C VAL A 75 28.12 12.56 -27.13
N GLY A 76 27.99 11.36 -26.56
CA GLY A 76 29.05 10.36 -26.38
C GLY A 76 29.30 9.47 -27.58
#